data_AF-W7DIA6-F1
#
_entry.id   AF-W7DIA6-F1
#
_cell.length_a   1.000
_cell.length_b   1.000
_cell.length_c   1.000
_cell.angle_alpha   90.00
_cell.angle_beta   90.00
_cell.angle_gamma   90.00
#
_symmetry.space_group_name_H-M   'P 1'
#
loop_
_entity.id
_entity.type
_entity.pdbx_description
1 polymer ?
#
loop_
_entity_poly.entity_id
_entity_poly.type
_entity_poly.pdbx_seq_one_letter_code
_entity_poly.pdbx_strand_id
1 'polypeptide(L)'
;MDLLKIKDPAFLKDMTIPEMEELAAEIRKFLIESTSVTGGHIGPNLGVVELTIALHHAFTSPSDKFIWDVGHQSYVHKILTGRADKFDTLRQQGGLDGFPKRKESPHDVFETGHSSTSLSAAAGMAIARDIKK
;
A
#
# COMPACT_ATOMS: atom_id res chain seq x y z
N MET A 1 3.91 -6.57 16.35
CA MET A 1 2.64 -5.83 16.31
C MET A 1 1.58 -6.69 15.63
N ASP A 2 0.29 -6.57 15.96
CA ASP A 2 -0.77 -7.30 15.24
C ASP A 2 -1.16 -6.53 13.97
N LEU A 3 -0.68 -6.99 12.80
CA LEU A 3 -0.95 -6.34 11.51
C LEU A 3 -2.45 -6.25 11.18
N LEU A 4 -3.27 -7.17 11.68
CA LEU A 4 -4.72 -7.20 11.43
C LEU A 4 -5.46 -6.07 12.15
N LYS A 5 -4.82 -5.46 13.16
CA LYS A 5 -5.38 -4.34 13.92
C LYS A 5 -4.98 -2.97 13.38
N ILE A 6 -4.09 -2.90 12.39
CA ILE A 6 -3.78 -1.63 11.71
C ILE A 6 -5.07 -1.10 11.10
N LYS A 7 -5.34 0.20 11.30
CA LYS A 7 -6.50 0.90 10.70
C LYS A 7 -6.08 1.98 9.72
N ASP A 8 -4.96 2.62 9.96
CA ASP A 8 -4.41 3.69 9.14
C ASP A 8 -2.88 3.77 9.37
N PRO A 9 -2.13 4.49 8.52
CA PRO A 9 -0.67 4.53 8.60
C PRO A 9 -0.13 5.53 9.64
N ALA A 10 -0.97 6.24 10.40
CA ALA A 10 -0.51 7.34 11.27
C ALA A 10 0.46 6.87 12.36
N PHE A 11 0.31 5.62 12.86
CA PHE A 11 1.21 5.05 13.86
C PHE A 11 2.68 5.02 13.41
N LEU A 12 2.94 4.97 12.11
CA LEU A 12 4.30 4.98 11.57
C LEU A 12 5.04 6.27 11.90
N LYS A 13 4.35 7.40 12.10
CA LYS A 13 4.98 8.71 12.36
C LYS A 13 5.82 8.73 13.62
N ASP A 14 5.45 7.91 14.60
CA ASP A 14 6.10 7.87 15.91
C ASP A 14 7.10 6.70 16.04
N MET A 15 7.27 5.90 14.98
CA MET A 15 8.19 4.77 15.00
C MET A 15 9.64 5.19 14.76
N THR A 16 10.53 4.56 15.51
CA THR A 16 11.97 4.57 15.31
C THR A 16 12.40 3.65 14.16
N ILE A 17 13.63 3.79 13.68
CA ILE A 17 14.18 2.92 12.63
C ILE A 17 14.16 1.44 13.03
N PRO A 18 14.62 1.04 14.24
CA PRO A 18 14.58 -0.37 14.65
C PRO A 18 13.15 -0.94 14.67
N GLU A 19 12.17 -0.18 15.16
CA GLU A 19 10.77 -0.62 15.15
C GLU A 19 10.24 -0.79 13.72
N MET A 20 10.64 0.07 12.78
CA MET A 20 10.29 -0.08 11.37
C MET A 20 10.95 -1.30 10.71
N GLU A 21 12.17 -1.66 11.12
CA GLU A 21 12.84 -2.88 10.65
C GLU A 21 12.13 -4.14 11.16
N GLU A 22 11.69 -4.14 12.42
CA GLU A 22 10.85 -5.21 12.99
C GLU A 22 9.51 -5.33 12.24
N LEU A 23 8.84 -4.21 12.01
CA LEU A 23 7.60 -4.18 11.22
C LEU A 23 7.81 -4.73 9.80
N ALA A 24 8.92 -4.39 9.16
CA ALA A 24 9.25 -4.93 7.84
C ALA A 24 9.41 -6.46 7.89
N ALA A 25 10.02 -7.02 8.94
CA ALA A 25 10.11 -8.46 9.13
C ALA A 25 8.73 -9.11 9.31
N GLU A 26 7.86 -8.52 10.14
CA GLU A 26 6.49 -9.00 10.35
C GLU A 26 5.67 -8.99 9.05
N ILE A 27 5.75 -7.90 8.27
CA ILE A 27 5.04 -7.77 6.99
C ILE A 27 5.53 -8.81 5.97
N ARG A 28 6.85 -9.05 5.86
CA ARG A 28 7.37 -10.09 4.95
C ARG A 28 6.83 -11.46 5.31
N LYS A 29 6.85 -11.80 6.61
CA LYS A 29 6.29 -13.07 7.10
C LYS A 29 4.81 -13.19 6.74
N PHE A 30 4.02 -12.16 7.05
CA PHE A 30 2.60 -12.13 6.75
C PHE A 30 2.29 -12.28 5.26
N LEU A 31 3.05 -11.59 4.40
CA LEU A 31 2.88 -11.69 2.94
C LEU A 31 3.18 -13.10 2.44
N ILE A 32 4.27 -13.72 2.89
CA ILE A 32 4.64 -15.10 2.52
C ILE A 32 3.53 -16.07 2.93
N GLU A 33 3.07 -15.98 4.18
CA GLU A 33 2.03 -16.86 4.71
C GLU A 33 0.70 -16.66 3.96
N SER A 34 0.21 -15.43 3.84
CA SER A 34 -1.08 -15.13 3.21
C SER A 34 -1.10 -15.49 1.73
N THR A 35 -0.06 -15.09 0.98
CA THR A 35 -0.01 -15.34 -0.47
C THR A 35 0.33 -16.78 -0.83
N SER A 36 0.83 -17.60 0.11
CA SER A 36 0.94 -19.05 -0.10
C SER A 36 -0.42 -19.74 -0.23
N VAL A 37 -1.48 -19.13 0.34
CA VAL A 37 -2.85 -19.64 0.29
C VAL A 37 -3.61 -19.05 -0.89
N THR A 38 -3.62 -17.73 -1.04
CA THR A 38 -4.43 -17.03 -2.07
C THR A 38 -3.74 -16.86 -3.41
N GLY A 39 -2.42 -17.10 -3.47
CA GLY A 39 -1.57 -16.61 -4.56
C GLY A 39 -1.43 -15.08 -4.54
N GLY A 40 -0.81 -14.53 -5.58
CA GLY A 40 -0.62 -13.08 -5.74
C GLY A 40 0.79 -12.69 -6.17
N HIS A 41 1.04 -11.38 -6.24
CA HIS A 41 2.31 -10.84 -6.74
C HIS A 41 3.36 -10.74 -5.62
N ILE A 42 3.88 -11.86 -5.13
CA ILE A 42 4.77 -11.87 -3.96
C ILE A 42 6.11 -11.15 -4.20
N GLY A 43 6.83 -11.48 -5.27
CA GLY A 43 8.18 -10.96 -5.53
C GLY A 43 8.26 -9.43 -5.54
N PRO A 44 7.40 -8.72 -6.31
CA PRO A 44 7.37 -7.26 -6.32
C PRO A 44 7.07 -6.64 -4.95
N ASN A 45 6.22 -7.28 -4.13
CA ASN A 45 5.89 -6.76 -2.80
C ASN A 45 7.03 -6.95 -1.79
N LEU A 46 7.74 -8.08 -1.83
CA LEU A 46 8.91 -8.30 -0.99
C LEU A 46 10.04 -7.29 -1.31
N GLY A 47 10.12 -6.81 -2.55
CA GLY A 47 11.12 -5.83 -2.98
C GLY A 47 10.85 -4.38 -2.57
N VAL A 48 9.67 -4.06 -2.00
CA VAL A 48 9.28 -2.67 -1.67
C VAL A 48 8.78 -2.51 -0.24
N VAL A 49 9.02 -3.47 0.66
CA VAL A 49 8.52 -3.40 2.04
C VAL A 49 9.03 -2.16 2.76
N GLU A 50 10.35 -1.95 2.78
CA GLU A 50 10.99 -0.83 3.46
C GLU A 50 10.65 0.49 2.79
N LEU A 51 10.64 0.52 1.45
CA LEU A 51 10.23 1.69 0.69
C LEU A 51 8.82 2.13 1.07
N THR A 52 7.89 1.19 1.18
CA THR A 52 6.49 1.50 1.48
C THR A 52 6.31 2.00 2.91
N ILE A 53 7.03 1.39 3.87
CA ILE A 53 7.07 1.86 5.27
C ILE A 53 7.65 3.27 5.32
N ALA A 54 8.81 3.50 4.70
CA ALA A 54 9.49 4.79 4.68
C ALA A 54 8.64 5.89 4.03
N LEU A 55 7.91 5.59 2.96
CA LEU A 55 6.99 6.54 2.34
C LEU A 55 5.87 6.96 3.29
N HIS A 56 5.21 6.01 3.96
CA HIS A 56 4.16 6.34 4.93
C HIS A 56 4.70 6.97 6.22
N HIS A 57 5.94 6.65 6.62
CA HIS A 57 6.64 7.33 7.71
C HIS A 57 6.93 8.81 7.35
N ALA A 58 7.43 9.08 6.15
CA ALA A 58 7.82 10.41 5.71
C ALA A 58 6.64 11.30 5.30
N PHE A 59 5.63 10.75 4.62
CA PHE A 59 4.49 11.51 4.05
C PHE A 59 3.15 11.11 4.69
N THR A 60 2.16 11.98 4.60
CA THR A 60 0.87 11.81 5.29
C THR A 60 -0.22 11.40 4.31
N SER A 61 -0.34 10.11 4.03
CA SER A 61 -1.46 9.57 3.24
C SER A 61 -2.77 9.58 4.06
N PRO A 62 -3.94 9.96 3.50
CA PRO A 62 -4.21 10.23 2.08
C PRO A 62 -4.09 11.72 1.69
N SER A 63 -3.63 12.61 2.58
CA SER A 63 -3.41 14.02 2.23
C SER A 63 -2.39 14.13 1.09
N ASP A 64 -1.21 13.54 1.31
CA ASP A 64 -0.20 13.29 0.29
C ASP A 64 -0.63 12.09 -0.58
N LYS A 65 -0.46 12.27 -1.89
CA LYS A 65 -0.98 11.33 -2.91
C LYS A 65 0.10 10.32 -3.29
N PHE A 66 -0.15 9.05 -2.99
CA PHE A 66 0.71 7.95 -3.44
C PHE A 66 0.12 7.28 -4.68
N ILE A 67 0.92 7.14 -5.72
CA ILE A 67 0.52 6.48 -6.96
C ILE A 67 1.49 5.32 -7.22
N TRP A 68 0.95 4.11 -7.30
CA TRP A 68 1.72 2.90 -7.57
C TRP A 68 1.54 2.47 -9.02
N ASP A 69 2.57 2.61 -9.85
CA ASP A 69 2.48 2.18 -11.26
C ASP A 69 2.27 0.67 -11.37
N VAL A 70 1.40 0.22 -12.28
CA VAL A 70 0.80 -1.13 -12.32
C VAL A 70 -0.01 -1.46 -11.06
N GLY A 71 0.61 -1.34 -9.87
CA GLY A 71 -0.02 -1.52 -8.57
C GLY A 71 0.17 -2.91 -7.98
N HIS A 72 0.79 -3.84 -8.71
CA HIS A 72 1.03 -5.20 -8.22
C HIS A 72 1.94 -5.28 -7.00
N GLN A 73 2.72 -4.23 -6.73
CA GLN A 73 3.64 -4.05 -5.61
C GLN A 73 3.03 -3.24 -4.44
N SER A 74 1.70 -3.19 -4.33
CA SER A 74 0.98 -2.35 -3.35
C SER A 74 0.40 -3.12 -2.15
N TYR A 75 0.71 -4.41 -1.95
CA TYR A 75 0.19 -5.17 -0.81
C TYR A 75 0.66 -4.62 0.53
N VAL A 76 1.92 -4.21 0.63
CA VAL A 76 2.45 -3.54 1.83
C VAL A 76 1.68 -2.25 2.10
N HIS A 77 1.36 -1.49 1.04
CA HIS A 77 0.55 -0.29 1.14
C HIS A 77 -0.86 -0.61 1.65
N LYS A 78 -1.50 -1.69 1.14
CA LYS A 78 -2.82 -2.15 1.61
C LYS A 78 -2.79 -2.56 3.09
N ILE A 79 -1.76 -3.29 3.53
CA ILE A 79 -1.56 -3.68 4.94
C ILE A 79 -1.50 -2.44 5.84
N LEU A 80 -0.60 -1.50 5.52
CA LEU A 80 -0.38 -0.29 6.34
C LEU A 80 -1.55 0.69 6.33
N THR A 81 -2.48 0.53 5.39
CA THR A 81 -3.70 1.36 5.26
C THR A 81 -4.96 0.57 5.65
N GLY A 82 -4.81 -0.35 6.60
CA GLY A 82 -5.90 -0.96 7.34
C GLY A 82 -6.65 -2.08 6.64
N ARG A 83 -6.00 -2.80 5.73
CA ARG A 83 -6.63 -3.87 4.93
C ARG A 83 -5.97 -5.24 5.08
N ALA A 84 -5.10 -5.41 6.09
CA ALA A 84 -4.44 -6.69 6.35
C ALA A 84 -5.45 -7.82 6.65
N ASP A 85 -6.55 -7.51 7.32
CA ASP A 85 -7.66 -8.42 7.66
C ASP A 85 -8.46 -8.94 6.46
N LYS A 86 -8.22 -8.42 5.25
CA LYS A 86 -8.91 -8.84 4.02
C LYS A 86 -8.07 -9.70 3.09
N PHE A 87 -6.84 -10.04 3.49
CA PHE A 87 -5.90 -10.78 2.63
C PHE A 87 -6.32 -12.23 2.36
N ASP A 88 -7.17 -12.80 3.19
CA ASP A 88 -7.82 -14.09 2.97
C ASP A 88 -8.69 -14.11 1.69
N THR A 89 -9.20 -12.95 1.28
CA THR A 89 -10.00 -12.76 0.06
C THR A 89 -9.22 -12.14 -1.11
N LEU A 90 -7.89 -12.02 -0.98
CA LEU A 90 -7.05 -11.37 -1.99
C LEU A 90 -7.23 -12.01 -3.38
N ARG A 91 -7.54 -11.18 -4.37
CA ARG A 91 -7.79 -11.55 -5.79
C ARG A 91 -8.98 -12.48 -6.01
N GLN A 92 -9.83 -12.67 -5.00
CA GLN A 92 -11.07 -13.43 -5.14
C GLN A 92 -12.21 -12.52 -5.59
N GLN A 93 -13.24 -13.12 -6.19
CA GLN A 93 -14.44 -12.38 -6.59
C GLN A 93 -15.10 -11.71 -5.38
N GLY A 94 -15.26 -10.39 -5.42
CA GLY A 94 -15.83 -9.61 -4.32
C GLY A 94 -14.89 -9.41 -3.12
N GLY A 95 -13.66 -9.92 -3.20
CA GLY A 95 -12.62 -9.76 -2.19
C GLY A 95 -11.70 -8.57 -2.46
N LEU A 96 -10.56 -8.56 -1.78
CA LEU A 96 -9.52 -7.52 -1.91
C LEU A 96 -8.86 -7.58 -3.31
N ASP A 97 -8.89 -6.47 -4.03
CA ASP A 97 -8.28 -6.32 -5.35
C ASP A 97 -6.74 -6.45 -5.27
N GLY A 98 -6.15 -7.08 -6.29
CA GLY A 98 -4.69 -7.28 -6.39
C GLY A 98 -3.88 -6.02 -6.74
N PHE A 99 -4.57 -4.88 -6.89
CA PHE A 99 -4.03 -3.58 -7.30
C PHE A 99 -4.74 -2.46 -6.50
N PRO A 100 -4.22 -1.23 -6.46
CA PRO A 100 -4.91 -0.11 -5.84
C PRO A 100 -6.26 0.16 -6.50
N LYS A 101 -7.29 0.33 -5.67
CA LYS A 101 -8.66 0.60 -6.08
C LYS A 101 -9.29 1.67 -5.20
N ARG A 102 -9.73 2.78 -5.81
CA ARG A 102 -10.36 3.92 -5.11
C ARG A 102 -11.55 3.52 -4.24
N LYS A 103 -12.35 2.54 -4.71
CA LYS A 103 -13.49 2.01 -3.95
C LYS A 103 -13.09 1.28 -2.66
N GLU A 104 -11.85 0.80 -2.56
CA GLU A 104 -11.37 0.01 -1.42
C GLU A 104 -10.76 0.86 -0.30
N SER A 105 -10.20 2.02 -0.65
CA SER A 105 -9.48 2.85 0.32
C SER A 105 -9.30 4.28 -0.18
N PRO A 106 -9.39 5.29 0.70
CA PRO A 106 -9.01 6.67 0.38
C PRO A 106 -7.52 6.82 0.06
N HIS A 107 -6.68 5.84 0.44
CA HIS A 107 -5.24 5.84 0.17
C HIS A 107 -4.91 5.40 -1.28
N ASP A 108 -5.84 4.73 -1.96
CA ASP A 108 -5.68 4.28 -3.35
C ASP A 108 -6.17 5.36 -4.32
N VAL A 109 -5.48 6.50 -4.38
CA VAL A 109 -5.97 7.73 -5.05
C VAL A 109 -6.05 7.62 -6.57
N PHE A 110 -5.38 6.64 -7.17
CA PHE A 110 -5.40 6.35 -8.60
C PHE A 110 -5.47 4.84 -8.83
N GLU A 111 -6.40 4.39 -9.67
CA GLU A 111 -6.56 2.98 -9.99
C GLU A 111 -5.59 2.57 -11.09
N THR A 112 -4.88 1.47 -10.87
CA THR A 112 -3.91 0.96 -11.83
C THR A 112 -4.16 -0.51 -12.15
N GLY A 113 -3.51 -0.95 -13.22
CA GLY A 113 -3.49 -2.33 -13.70
C GLY A 113 -2.57 -2.42 -14.91
N HIS A 114 -2.81 -1.55 -15.91
CA HIS A 114 -1.84 -1.26 -16.96
C HIS A 114 -0.66 -0.44 -16.41
N SER A 115 0.53 -0.69 -16.96
CA SER A 115 1.75 0.02 -16.63
C SER A 115 1.81 1.43 -17.23
N SER A 116 2.77 2.21 -16.77
CA SER A 116 3.21 3.48 -17.36
C SER A 116 2.19 4.62 -17.29
N THR A 117 1.22 4.51 -16.40
CA THR A 117 0.14 5.50 -16.22
C THR A 117 0.40 6.45 -15.05
N SER A 118 1.28 6.08 -14.11
CA SER A 118 1.49 6.81 -12.85
C SER A 118 1.99 8.24 -13.03
N LEU A 119 2.99 8.47 -13.90
CA LEU A 119 3.60 9.79 -14.07
C LEU A 119 2.61 10.80 -14.69
N SER A 120 1.84 10.37 -15.68
CA SER A 120 0.78 11.20 -16.28
C SER A 120 -0.29 11.56 -15.25
N ALA A 121 -0.71 10.59 -14.43
CA ALA A 121 -1.65 10.83 -13.34
C ALA A 121 -1.08 11.78 -12.27
N ALA A 122 0.17 11.57 -11.86
CA ALA A 122 0.88 12.40 -10.90
C ALA A 122 0.98 13.86 -11.36
N ALA A 123 1.35 14.08 -12.63
CA ALA A 123 1.42 15.40 -13.23
C ALA A 123 0.07 16.11 -13.19
N GLY A 124 -1.01 15.42 -13.59
CA GLY A 124 -2.36 15.97 -13.52
C GLY A 124 -2.80 16.34 -12.09
N MET A 125 -2.51 15.46 -11.11
CA MET A 125 -2.82 15.73 -9.70
C MET A 125 -2.01 16.91 -9.13
N ALA A 126 -0.74 17.03 -9.50
CA ALA A 126 0.11 18.15 -9.08
C ALA A 126 -0.38 19.48 -9.66
N ILE A 127 -0.71 19.53 -10.96
CA ILE A 127 -1.27 20.72 -11.61
C ILE A 127 -2.60 21.12 -10.95
N ALA A 128 -3.50 20.15 -10.72
CA ALA A 128 -4.78 20.41 -10.08
C ALA A 128 -4.63 20.95 -8.64
N ARG A 129 -3.64 20.44 -7.88
CA ARG A 129 -3.29 20.98 -6.55
C ARG A 129 -2.85 22.44 -6.65
N ASP A 130 -2.00 22.78 -7.62
CA ASP A 130 -1.43 24.12 -7.73
C ASP A 130 -2.44 25.16 -8.21
N ILE A 131 -3.43 24.76 -9.03
CA ILE A 131 -4.54 25.63 -9.45
C ILE A 131 -5.52 25.92 -8.31
N LYS A 132 -5.74 24.96 -7.40
CA LYS A 132 -6.72 25.07 -6.30
C LYS A 132 -6.18 25.81 -5.07
N LYS A 133 -4.98 26.38 -5.15
CA LYS A 133 -4.40 27.19 -4.07
C LYS A 133 -5.15 28.51 -3.90
#